data_AF-A0A7C5QCB3-F1
#
_entry.id   AF-A0A7C5QCB3-F1
#
_cell.length_a   1.000
_cell.length_b   1.000
_cell.length_c   1.000
_cell.angle_alpha   90.00
_cell.angle_beta   90.00
_cell.angle_gamma   90.00
#
_symmetry.space_group_name_H-M   'P 1'
#
loop_
_entity.id
_entity.type
_entity.pdbx_description
1 polymer ?
#
loop_
_entity_poly.entity_id
_entity_poly.type
_entity_poly.pdbx_seq_one_letter_code
_entity_poly.pdbx_strand_id
1 'polypeptide(L)'
;MALSAEDNLRLNVLLSQELHAVRIDESKMTVFALTAKGEARVPLNAIGKDEAYIKEVKALFSTHVMGSPGGYPVYLKRWTRMGQARDESLAQLLLLGEPEAVVAAVHAPGLTDELAARAWWAMPTAENARHMLDKQAVVEGETGKRLAEFLVEFLPFEEDQNDMIESVRLVLQPGLITQQEKEELWARTKTKRSLYVGFLHGAADDLPIRVEAHREYETIKKLLLSLLEKKNPYALMLEKVLSEKGQATIKTMEDAFKKPGNQDVVVSLLAAVSKYFESIAPQGFTEGDIEMICEEAETFCGGSDDQLKEVISALNGASGNMQKSLGAMTILSCLSVKLVNPVFARTDAIGTVMRKKIKPVTDPIIEQLHILRH
;
A
#
# COMPACT_ATOMS: atom_id res chain seq x y z
N MET A 1 -13.29 39.78 12.24
CA MET A 1 -13.23 40.93 11.31
C MET A 1 -14.34 40.72 10.29
N ALA A 2 -15.09 41.72 9.86
CA ALA A 2 -16.16 41.46 8.90
C ALA A 2 -15.60 41.29 7.47
N LEU A 3 -16.20 40.40 6.68
CA LEU A 3 -15.93 40.31 5.23
C LEU A 3 -16.32 41.63 4.55
N SER A 4 -15.65 41.97 3.44
CA SER A 4 -16.06 43.11 2.61
C SER A 4 -17.49 42.91 2.10
N ALA A 5 -18.24 43.99 1.89
CA ALA A 5 -19.62 43.88 1.42
C ALA A 5 -19.71 43.18 0.05
N GLU A 6 -18.73 43.40 -0.81
CA GLU A 6 -18.59 42.78 -2.12
C GLU A 6 -18.34 41.27 -2.01
N ASP A 7 -17.36 40.84 -1.21
CA ASP A 7 -17.05 39.43 -1.05
C ASP A 7 -18.16 38.69 -0.32
N ASN A 8 -18.76 39.32 0.70
CA ASN A 8 -19.90 38.73 1.41
C ASN A 8 -21.06 38.47 0.44
N LEU A 9 -21.37 39.42 -0.46
CA LEU A 9 -22.40 39.21 -1.48
C LEU A 9 -22.01 38.06 -2.43
N ARG A 10 -20.78 38.09 -2.98
CA ARG A 10 -20.31 37.08 -3.94
C ARG A 10 -20.28 35.66 -3.35
N LEU A 11 -19.80 35.52 -2.12
CA LEU A 11 -19.74 34.24 -1.42
C LEU A 11 -21.14 33.73 -1.08
N ASN A 12 -22.07 34.58 -0.64
CA ASN A 12 -23.45 34.14 -0.43
C ASN A 12 -24.17 33.74 -1.72
N VAL A 13 -23.88 34.43 -2.84
CA VAL A 13 -24.36 34.01 -4.17
C VAL A 13 -23.77 32.64 -4.55
N LEU A 14 -22.49 32.40 -4.26
CA LEU A 14 -21.87 31.09 -4.48
C LEU A 14 -22.54 30.00 -3.64
N LEU A 15 -22.76 30.26 -2.34
CA LEU A 15 -23.40 29.34 -1.39
C LEU A 15 -24.87 29.04 -1.74
N SER A 16 -25.53 29.86 -2.56
CA SER A 16 -26.89 29.57 -3.04
C SER A 16 -26.95 28.50 -4.14
N GLN A 17 -25.79 28.09 -4.67
CA GLN A 17 -25.67 27.05 -5.69
C GLN A 17 -25.50 25.66 -5.04
N GLU A 18 -25.70 24.62 -5.84
CA GLU A 18 -25.40 23.24 -5.43
C GLU A 18 -23.87 23.02 -5.46
N LEU A 19 -23.25 23.07 -4.28
CA LEU A 19 -21.81 22.88 -4.11
C LEU A 19 -21.47 21.40 -3.90
N HIS A 20 -20.37 20.96 -4.50
CA HIS A 20 -19.82 19.60 -4.34
C HIS A 20 -18.50 19.58 -3.55
N ALA A 21 -17.67 20.62 -3.72
CA ALA A 21 -16.43 20.80 -2.96
C ALA A 21 -16.00 22.27 -2.99
N VAL A 22 -15.23 22.71 -2.00
CA VAL A 22 -14.68 24.06 -1.87
C VAL A 22 -13.19 23.97 -1.58
N ARG A 23 -12.39 24.78 -2.25
CA ARG A 23 -10.95 24.92 -2.04
C ARG A 23 -10.59 26.40 -1.96
N ILE A 24 -9.79 26.78 -0.98
CA ILE A 24 -9.35 28.17 -0.79
C ILE A 24 -7.85 28.24 -1.06
N ASP A 25 -7.46 29.01 -2.08
CA ASP A 25 -6.06 29.35 -2.34
C ASP A 25 -5.73 30.60 -1.51
N GLU A 26 -5.16 30.38 -0.32
CA GLU A 26 -4.84 31.46 0.63
C GLU A 26 -3.75 32.39 0.09
N SER A 27 -2.83 31.90 -0.75
CA SER A 27 -1.79 32.72 -1.36
C SER A 27 -2.33 33.66 -2.44
N LYS A 28 -3.29 33.18 -3.23
CA LYS A 28 -3.94 33.97 -4.28
C LYS A 28 -5.22 34.67 -3.81
N MET A 29 -5.56 34.55 -2.53
CA MET A 29 -6.79 35.07 -1.95
C MET A 29 -8.01 34.76 -2.84
N THR A 30 -8.20 33.49 -3.18
CA THR A 30 -9.26 33.07 -4.12
C THR A 30 -9.99 31.83 -3.60
N VAL A 31 -11.32 31.88 -3.59
CA VAL A 31 -12.17 30.72 -3.35
C VAL A 31 -12.52 30.06 -4.67
N PHE A 32 -12.31 28.75 -4.73
CA PHE A 32 -12.79 27.88 -5.80
C PHE A 32 -13.89 26.99 -5.25
N ALA A 33 -14.93 26.75 -6.04
CA ALA A 33 -15.96 25.78 -5.70
C ALA A 33 -16.32 24.93 -6.91
N LEU A 34 -16.39 23.63 -6.69
CA LEU A 34 -16.93 22.68 -7.64
C LEU A 34 -18.45 22.65 -7.48
N THR A 35 -19.17 22.88 -8.56
CA THR A 35 -20.64 22.90 -8.59
C THR A 35 -21.16 21.93 -9.65
N ALA A 36 -22.46 21.66 -9.66
CA ALA A 36 -23.10 20.86 -10.71
C ALA A 36 -22.91 21.44 -12.14
N LYS A 37 -22.60 22.74 -12.27
CA LYS A 37 -22.37 23.44 -13.55
C LYS A 37 -20.88 23.60 -13.91
N GLY A 38 -19.97 23.08 -13.08
CA GLY A 38 -18.53 23.23 -13.24
C GLY A 38 -17.89 24.06 -12.13
N GLU A 39 -16.67 24.53 -12.39
CA GLU A 39 -15.86 25.28 -11.42
C GLU A 39 -16.27 26.77 -11.37
N ALA A 40 -16.55 27.25 -10.17
CA ALA A 40 -16.77 28.66 -9.87
C ALA A 40 -15.55 29.25 -9.13
N ARG A 41 -15.25 30.52 -9.40
CA ARG A 41 -14.11 31.24 -8.82
C ARG A 41 -14.54 32.58 -8.25
N VAL A 42 -14.15 32.86 -7.00
CA VAL A 42 -14.38 34.14 -6.32
C VAL A 42 -13.04 34.68 -5.80
N PRO A 43 -12.42 35.65 -6.50
CA PRO A 43 -11.31 36.41 -5.95
C PRO A 43 -11.78 37.21 -4.72
N LEU A 44 -10.98 37.21 -3.67
CA LEU A 44 -11.26 37.88 -2.40
C LEU A 44 -10.56 39.24 -2.34
N ASN A 45 -11.32 40.26 -1.97
CA ASN A 45 -10.87 41.61 -1.72
C ASN A 45 -10.75 41.83 -0.20
N ALA A 46 -9.67 41.30 0.39
CA ALA A 46 -9.46 41.34 1.82
C ALA A 46 -9.37 42.78 2.37
N ILE A 47 -10.14 43.04 3.41
CA ILE A 47 -10.02 44.26 4.20
C ILE A 47 -9.25 43.86 5.46
N GLY A 48 -7.97 44.24 5.55
CA GLY A 48 -7.12 43.97 6.71
C GLY A 48 -6.11 42.84 6.49
N LYS A 49 -5.92 42.00 7.51
CA LYS A 49 -4.94 40.90 7.46
C LYS A 49 -5.55 39.68 6.78
N ASP A 50 -4.85 39.14 5.79
CA ASP A 50 -5.29 37.99 4.99
C ASP A 50 -5.68 36.78 5.84
N GLU A 51 -4.84 36.39 6.80
CA GLU A 51 -5.10 35.24 7.70
C GLU A 51 -6.43 35.39 8.46
N ALA A 52 -6.67 36.58 9.02
CA ALA A 52 -7.91 36.86 9.73
C ALA A 52 -9.12 36.90 8.78
N TYR A 53 -8.91 37.36 7.54
CA TYR A 53 -9.94 37.41 6.52
C TYR A 53 -10.35 36.01 6.04
N ILE A 54 -9.36 35.15 5.74
CA ILE A 54 -9.55 33.76 5.35
C ILE A 54 -10.29 32.97 6.44
N LYS A 55 -9.96 33.21 7.71
CA LYS A 55 -10.68 32.61 8.83
C LYS A 55 -12.17 32.94 8.84
N GLU A 56 -12.55 34.15 8.43
CA GLU A 56 -13.94 34.60 8.37
C GLU A 56 -14.65 34.02 7.15
N VAL A 57 -13.94 33.85 6.02
CA VAL A 57 -14.45 33.10 4.86
C VAL A 57 -14.74 31.65 5.25
N LYS A 58 -13.79 30.97 5.89
CA LYS A 58 -13.95 29.60 6.42
C LYS A 58 -15.10 29.50 7.41
N ALA A 59 -15.27 30.50 8.28
CA ALA A 59 -16.40 30.58 9.20
C ALA A 59 -17.76 30.72 8.49
N LEU A 60 -17.82 31.46 7.39
CA LEU A 60 -19.02 31.59 6.55
C LEU A 60 -19.41 30.23 5.95
N PHE A 61 -18.47 29.51 5.32
CA PHE A 61 -18.72 28.16 4.77
C PHE A 61 -19.16 27.18 5.86
N SER A 62 -18.45 27.17 6.99
CA SER A 62 -18.82 26.31 8.13
C SER A 62 -20.23 26.59 8.64
N THR A 63 -20.62 27.87 8.73
CA THR A 63 -21.97 28.27 9.18
C THR A 63 -23.04 27.82 8.19
N HIS A 64 -22.79 27.98 6.89
CA HIS A 64 -23.72 27.56 5.85
C HIS A 64 -23.94 26.05 5.84
N VAL A 65 -22.86 25.26 5.90
CA VAL A 65 -22.93 23.79 5.83
C VAL A 65 -23.58 23.20 7.09
N MET A 66 -23.34 23.79 8.27
CA MET A 66 -23.75 23.22 9.55
C MET A 66 -25.06 23.78 10.12
N GLY A 67 -25.59 24.88 9.56
CA GLY A 67 -26.85 25.49 9.99
C GLY A 67 -26.85 26.02 11.43
N SER A 68 -25.70 26.14 12.09
CA SER A 68 -25.58 26.57 13.49
C SER A 68 -24.46 27.60 13.67
N PRO A 69 -24.70 28.72 14.39
CA PRO A 69 -23.75 29.82 14.58
C PRO A 69 -22.60 29.51 15.56
N GLY A 70 -22.36 28.22 15.87
CA GLY A 70 -21.39 27.76 16.88
C GLY A 70 -19.91 28.08 16.60
N GLY A 71 -19.59 28.75 15.50
CA GLY A 71 -18.30 29.36 15.23
C GLY A 71 -17.19 28.36 14.85
N TYR A 72 -16.57 28.61 13.71
CA TYR A 72 -15.25 28.09 13.39
C TYR A 72 -14.22 28.57 14.43
N PRO A 73 -13.30 27.73 14.97
CA PRO A 73 -12.97 26.35 14.59
C PRO A 73 -13.48 25.28 15.58
N VAL A 74 -14.49 25.57 16.39
CA VAL A 74 -14.92 24.69 17.51
C VAL A 74 -15.40 23.32 17.01
N TYR A 75 -15.88 23.24 15.76
CA TYR A 75 -16.39 22.02 15.14
C TYR A 75 -15.31 20.99 14.77
N LEU A 76 -14.18 21.41 14.16
CA LEU A 76 -13.06 20.51 13.83
C LEU A 76 -12.57 19.72 15.07
N LYS A 77 -12.59 20.37 16.24
CA LYS A 77 -12.21 19.77 17.54
C LYS A 77 -13.26 18.85 18.16
N ARG A 78 -14.55 19.02 17.83
CA ARG A 78 -15.63 18.14 18.31
C ARG A 78 -15.78 16.91 17.43
N TRP A 79 -15.57 17.07 16.12
CA TRP A 79 -15.64 15.97 15.16
C TRP A 79 -14.52 14.94 15.35
N THR A 80 -13.28 15.40 15.57
CA THR A 80 -12.15 14.52 15.95
C THR A 80 -12.41 13.71 17.24
N ARG A 81 -13.37 14.13 18.08
CA ARG A 81 -13.78 13.41 19.31
C ARG A 81 -15.00 12.51 19.12
N MET A 82 -15.91 12.83 18.20
CA MET A 82 -17.08 12.02 17.87
C MET A 82 -16.74 11.10 16.69
N GLY A 83 -15.90 10.10 16.96
CA GLY A 83 -15.29 9.19 15.97
C GLY A 83 -16.25 8.27 15.18
N GLN A 84 -17.36 8.76 14.66
CA GLN A 84 -18.22 8.08 13.68
C GLN A 84 -18.91 9.11 12.78
N ALA A 85 -18.32 9.34 11.61
CA ALA A 85 -18.94 10.05 10.50
C ALA A 85 -19.89 9.07 9.76
N ARG A 86 -21.18 9.41 9.70
CA ARG A 86 -22.14 8.81 8.75
C ARG A 86 -21.78 9.28 7.33
N ASP A 87 -22.09 8.50 6.30
CA ASP A 87 -21.71 8.79 4.90
C ASP A 87 -22.11 10.20 4.42
N GLU A 88 -23.26 10.73 4.87
CA GLU A 88 -23.74 12.10 4.56
C GLU A 88 -22.80 13.21 5.08
N SER A 89 -22.01 12.95 6.13
CA SER A 89 -21.11 13.94 6.71
C SER A 89 -19.82 14.14 5.91
N LEU A 90 -19.44 13.19 5.05
CA LEU A 90 -18.21 13.28 4.26
C LEU A 90 -18.33 14.33 3.15
N ALA A 91 -19.47 14.37 2.46
CA ALA A 91 -19.75 15.41 1.46
C ALA A 91 -19.66 16.81 2.06
N GLN A 92 -20.19 16.98 3.28
CA GLN A 92 -20.15 18.27 4.00
C GLN A 92 -18.74 18.72 4.36
N LEU A 93 -17.82 17.79 4.68
CA LEU A 93 -16.42 18.12 4.96
C LEU A 93 -15.75 18.80 3.75
N LEU A 94 -16.05 18.32 2.54
CA LEU A 94 -15.49 18.88 1.31
C LEU A 94 -15.99 20.30 1.01
N LEU A 95 -17.06 20.76 1.66
CA LEU A 95 -17.61 22.11 1.49
C LEU A 95 -16.99 23.14 2.43
N LEU A 96 -16.14 22.73 3.37
CA LEU A 96 -15.61 23.62 4.40
C LEU A 96 -14.49 24.55 3.88
N GLY A 97 -13.86 24.23 2.75
CA GLY A 97 -12.69 24.96 2.27
C GLY A 97 -11.44 24.76 3.13
N GLU A 98 -11.41 23.70 3.95
CA GLU A 98 -10.32 23.35 4.85
C GLU A 98 -9.53 22.14 4.35
N PRO A 99 -8.20 22.24 4.20
CA PRO A 99 -7.36 21.11 3.86
C PRO A 99 -7.54 19.90 4.79
N GLU A 100 -7.62 20.13 6.11
CA GLU A 100 -7.77 19.07 7.11
C GLU A 100 -9.10 18.33 6.97
N ALA A 101 -10.16 19.00 6.50
CA ALA A 101 -11.44 18.37 6.24
C ALA A 101 -11.38 17.46 5.01
N VAL A 102 -10.61 17.84 3.99
CA VAL A 102 -10.35 16.98 2.82
C VAL A 102 -9.55 15.75 3.22
N VAL A 103 -8.47 15.91 4.00
CA VAL A 103 -7.69 14.77 4.53
C VAL A 103 -8.59 13.81 5.31
N ALA A 104 -9.40 14.37 6.21
CA ALA A 104 -10.34 13.59 7.01
C ALA A 104 -11.34 12.80 6.15
N ALA A 105 -11.87 13.40 5.08
CA ALA A 105 -12.77 12.72 4.14
C ALA A 105 -12.05 11.58 3.40
N VAL A 106 -10.83 11.81 2.90
CA VAL A 106 -10.01 10.81 2.20
C VAL A 106 -9.71 9.59 3.08
N HIS A 107 -9.48 9.79 4.38
CA HIS A 107 -9.19 8.71 5.31
C HIS A 107 -10.43 7.93 5.78
N ALA A 108 -11.64 8.44 5.50
CA ALA A 108 -12.86 7.83 5.98
C ALA A 108 -13.12 6.45 5.35
N PRO A 109 -13.63 5.46 6.11
CA PRO A 109 -13.93 4.13 5.57
C PRO A 109 -15.08 4.15 4.54
N GLY A 110 -16.02 5.10 4.66
CA GLY A 110 -17.17 5.25 3.75
C GLY A 110 -16.91 6.10 2.50
N LEU A 111 -15.65 6.33 2.13
CA LEU A 111 -15.31 7.12 0.95
C LEU A 111 -15.76 6.40 -0.34
N THR A 112 -16.66 7.03 -1.09
CA THR A 112 -17.12 6.56 -2.41
C THR A 112 -16.24 7.14 -3.53
N ASP A 113 -16.30 6.55 -4.74
CA ASP A 113 -15.61 7.08 -5.92
C ASP A 113 -15.96 8.54 -6.22
N GLU A 114 -17.24 8.90 -6.11
CA GLU A 114 -17.70 10.27 -6.36
C GLU A 114 -17.15 11.27 -5.33
N LEU A 115 -17.11 10.89 -4.05
CA LEU A 115 -16.50 11.72 -3.02
C LEU A 115 -14.98 11.80 -3.17
N ALA A 116 -14.33 10.72 -3.61
CA ALA A 116 -12.90 10.72 -3.93
C ALA A 116 -12.60 11.67 -5.10
N ALA A 117 -13.41 11.71 -6.15
CA ALA A 117 -13.25 12.66 -7.26
C ALA A 117 -13.31 14.12 -6.78
N ARG A 118 -14.26 14.42 -5.88
CA ARG A 118 -14.44 15.76 -5.29
C ARG A 118 -13.28 16.12 -4.36
N ALA A 119 -12.82 15.19 -3.53
CA ALA A 119 -11.67 15.36 -2.66
C ALA A 119 -10.37 15.56 -3.45
N TRP A 120 -10.19 14.79 -4.54
CA TRP A 120 -9.07 14.91 -5.47
C TRP A 120 -9.05 16.28 -6.14
N TRP A 121 -10.19 16.77 -6.62
CA TRP A 121 -10.30 18.13 -7.17
C TRP A 121 -9.90 19.20 -6.13
N ALA A 122 -10.31 19.02 -4.87
CA ALA A 122 -10.01 19.97 -3.81
C ALA A 122 -8.54 19.93 -3.35
N MET A 123 -7.91 18.75 -3.33
CA MET A 123 -6.53 18.61 -2.85
C MET A 123 -5.80 17.44 -3.53
N PRO A 124 -5.24 17.65 -4.75
CA PRO A 124 -4.60 16.60 -5.53
C PRO A 124 -3.14 16.37 -5.09
N THR A 125 -2.94 15.62 -4.00
CA THR A 125 -1.61 15.25 -3.49
C THR A 125 -1.35 13.75 -3.62
N ALA A 126 -0.09 13.34 -3.76
CA ALA A 126 0.27 11.92 -3.85
C ALA A 126 -0.16 11.11 -2.61
N GLU A 127 -0.03 11.68 -1.42
CA GLU A 127 -0.53 11.10 -0.16
C GLU A 127 -2.03 10.83 -0.22
N ASN A 128 -2.84 11.81 -0.66
CA ASN A 128 -4.27 11.61 -0.81
C ASN A 128 -4.60 10.55 -1.87
N ALA A 129 -3.90 10.54 -3.01
CA ALA A 129 -4.08 9.53 -4.04
C ALA A 129 -3.84 8.12 -3.50
N ARG A 130 -2.77 7.92 -2.72
CA ARG A 130 -2.49 6.65 -2.06
C ARG A 130 -3.61 6.22 -1.12
N HIS A 131 -4.05 7.11 -0.22
CA HIS A 131 -5.13 6.80 0.73
C HIS A 131 -6.49 6.53 0.05
N MET A 132 -6.79 7.24 -1.04
CA MET A 132 -8.01 6.98 -1.81
C MET A 132 -7.95 5.62 -2.52
N LEU A 133 -6.79 5.23 -3.05
CA LEU A 133 -6.59 3.93 -3.71
C LEU A 133 -6.57 2.72 -2.76
N ASP A 134 -6.48 2.93 -1.45
CA ASP A 134 -6.73 1.85 -0.47
C ASP A 134 -8.22 1.46 -0.38
N LYS A 135 -9.13 2.23 -1.00
CA LYS A 135 -10.57 1.98 -0.96
C LYS A 135 -11.02 1.26 -2.22
N GLN A 136 -11.57 0.05 -2.06
CA GLN A 136 -12.08 -0.74 -3.17
C GLN A 136 -13.11 0.02 -4.02
N ALA A 137 -13.99 0.82 -3.38
CA ALA A 137 -14.97 1.64 -4.08
C ALA A 137 -14.36 2.66 -5.05
N VAL A 138 -13.15 3.16 -4.76
CA VAL A 138 -12.42 4.10 -5.62
C VAL A 138 -11.66 3.36 -6.71
N VAL A 139 -11.06 2.21 -6.37
CA VAL A 139 -10.32 1.35 -7.32
C VAL A 139 -11.23 0.85 -8.44
N GLU A 140 -12.48 0.48 -8.11
CA GLU A 140 -13.48 0.03 -9.07
C GLU A 140 -14.12 1.18 -9.88
N GLY A 141 -13.95 2.42 -9.42
CA GLY A 141 -14.51 3.61 -10.02
C GLY A 141 -13.64 4.27 -11.09
N GLU A 142 -14.10 5.38 -11.64
CA GLU A 142 -13.33 6.13 -12.65
C GLU A 142 -12.17 6.91 -12.04
N THR A 143 -12.31 7.32 -10.77
CA THR A 143 -11.28 8.10 -10.08
C THR A 143 -10.03 7.27 -9.86
N GLY A 144 -10.16 5.98 -9.54
CA GLY A 144 -9.03 5.09 -9.30
C GLY A 144 -8.00 5.11 -10.42
N LYS A 145 -8.44 5.05 -11.68
CA LYS A 145 -7.53 5.09 -12.86
C LYS A 145 -6.75 6.41 -12.93
N ARG A 146 -7.44 7.54 -12.74
CA ARG A 146 -6.81 8.87 -12.75
C ARG A 146 -5.78 9.02 -11.63
N LEU A 147 -6.07 8.47 -10.46
CA LEU A 147 -5.15 8.47 -9.32
C LEU A 147 -3.93 7.59 -9.60
N ALA A 148 -4.14 6.42 -10.22
CA ALA A 148 -3.04 5.53 -10.58
C ALA A 148 -2.12 6.14 -11.65
N GLU A 149 -2.69 6.73 -12.70
CA GLU A 149 -1.97 7.49 -13.73
C GLU A 149 -1.12 8.59 -13.08
N PHE A 150 -1.72 9.40 -12.20
CA PHE A 150 -1.01 10.44 -11.46
C PHE A 150 0.17 9.88 -10.65
N LEU A 151 -0.03 8.78 -9.89
CA LEU A 151 1.04 8.19 -9.09
C LEU A 151 2.18 7.63 -9.95
N VAL A 152 1.88 7.03 -11.10
CA VAL A 152 2.91 6.52 -12.04
C VAL A 152 3.75 7.67 -12.62
N GLU A 153 3.11 8.78 -12.95
CA GLU A 153 3.76 10.01 -13.42
C GLU A 153 4.57 10.70 -12.31
N PHE A 154 4.07 10.67 -11.06
CA PHE A 154 4.70 11.29 -9.90
C PHE A 154 5.88 10.48 -9.34
N LEU A 155 5.88 9.16 -9.49
CA LEU A 155 6.89 8.25 -8.93
C LEU A 155 8.37 8.61 -9.19
N PRO A 156 8.77 9.19 -10.34
CA PRO A 156 10.14 9.68 -10.53
C PRO A 156 10.56 10.73 -9.50
N PHE A 157 9.63 11.58 -9.07
CA PHE A 157 9.82 12.68 -8.11
C PHE A 157 9.64 12.26 -6.65
N GLU A 158 9.07 11.08 -6.41
CA GLU A 158 8.98 10.53 -5.05
C GLU A 158 10.39 10.27 -4.51
N GLU A 159 10.64 10.68 -3.27
CA GLU A 159 11.92 10.52 -2.57
C GLU A 159 11.84 9.46 -1.47
N ASP A 160 10.70 9.38 -0.78
CA ASP A 160 10.49 8.41 0.28
C ASP A 160 10.31 6.99 -0.30
N GLN A 161 11.07 6.04 0.22
CA GLN A 161 11.09 4.68 -0.32
C GLN A 161 9.82 3.89 0.04
N ASN A 162 9.16 4.21 1.15
CA ASN A 162 7.89 3.56 1.52
C ASN A 162 6.78 4.08 0.64
N ASP A 163 6.72 5.40 0.40
CA ASP A 163 5.77 5.99 -0.53
C ASP A 163 5.93 5.44 -1.95
N MET A 164 7.16 5.18 -2.39
CA MET A 164 7.39 4.46 -3.65
C MET A 164 6.81 3.04 -3.64
N ILE A 165 7.02 2.29 -2.55
CA ILE A 165 6.52 0.91 -2.41
C ILE A 165 4.99 0.91 -2.43
N GLU A 166 4.37 1.77 -1.62
CA GLU A 166 2.91 1.88 -1.52
C GLU A 166 2.30 2.33 -2.85
N SER A 167 2.90 3.33 -3.52
CA SER A 167 2.43 3.76 -4.83
C SER A 167 2.46 2.60 -5.84
N VAL A 168 3.54 1.83 -5.90
CA VAL A 168 3.63 0.66 -6.79
C VAL A 168 2.60 -0.42 -6.41
N ARG A 169 2.48 -0.75 -5.11
CA ARG A 169 1.49 -1.73 -4.62
C ARG A 169 0.08 -1.34 -5.06
N LEU A 170 -0.27 -0.06 -4.89
CA LEU A 170 -1.61 0.46 -5.14
C LEU A 170 -1.96 0.53 -6.63
N VAL A 171 -1.04 0.98 -7.49
CA VAL A 171 -1.31 1.07 -8.93
C VAL A 171 -1.33 -0.29 -9.62
N LEU A 172 -0.75 -1.32 -9.00
CA LEU A 172 -0.79 -2.70 -9.52
C LEU A 172 -2.11 -3.43 -9.24
N GLN A 173 -3.07 -2.80 -8.55
CA GLN A 173 -4.40 -3.37 -8.38
C GLN A 173 -5.07 -3.61 -9.74
N PRO A 174 -5.92 -4.65 -9.87
CA PRO A 174 -6.50 -5.03 -11.15
C PRO A 174 -7.27 -3.89 -11.84
N GLY A 175 -6.94 -3.62 -13.10
CA GLY A 175 -7.66 -2.67 -13.95
C GLY A 175 -7.27 -1.19 -13.82
N LEU A 176 -6.34 -0.85 -12.92
CA LEU A 176 -5.87 0.53 -12.74
C LEU A 176 -4.83 0.95 -13.79
N ILE A 177 -3.89 0.06 -14.11
CA ILE A 177 -2.87 0.29 -15.15
C ILE A 177 -2.90 -0.82 -16.19
N THR A 178 -2.44 -0.50 -17.38
CA THR A 178 -2.27 -1.44 -18.49
C THR A 178 -1.05 -2.34 -18.29
N GLN A 179 -1.01 -3.45 -19.04
CA GLN A 179 0.15 -4.33 -19.05
C GLN A 179 1.43 -3.61 -19.53
N GLN A 180 1.31 -2.67 -20.47
CA GLN A 180 2.44 -1.88 -20.95
C GLN A 180 3.00 -0.98 -19.84
N GLU A 181 2.14 -0.24 -19.12
CA GLU A 181 2.56 0.60 -18.00
C GLU A 181 3.20 -0.22 -16.88
N LYS A 182 2.68 -1.43 -16.62
CA LYS A 182 3.27 -2.38 -15.67
C LYS A 182 4.68 -2.80 -16.06
N GLU A 183 4.93 -3.09 -17.34
CA GLU A 183 6.26 -3.41 -17.88
C GLU A 183 7.23 -2.22 -17.82
N GLU A 184 6.76 -1.02 -18.16
CA GLU A 184 7.53 0.22 -18.05
C GLU A 184 7.89 0.55 -16.61
N LEU A 185 6.94 0.38 -15.69
CA LEU A 185 7.15 0.54 -14.25
C LEU A 185 8.18 -0.48 -13.73
N TRP A 186 8.09 -1.73 -14.19
CA TRP A 186 9.07 -2.76 -13.85
C TRP A 186 10.47 -2.45 -14.35
N ALA A 187 10.62 -1.87 -15.55
CA ALA A 187 11.93 -1.49 -16.07
C ALA A 187 12.68 -0.52 -15.13
N ARG A 188 11.94 0.30 -14.36
CA ARG A 188 12.48 1.25 -13.36
C ARG A 188 13.04 0.56 -12.11
N THR A 189 12.69 -0.70 -11.83
CA THR A 189 13.21 -1.46 -10.68
C THR A 189 14.75 -1.61 -10.70
N LYS A 190 15.35 -1.56 -11.89
CA LYS A 190 16.81 -1.61 -12.09
C LYS A 190 17.53 -0.43 -11.41
N THR A 191 16.91 0.75 -11.41
CA THR A 191 17.47 1.97 -10.82
C THR A 191 16.89 2.24 -9.44
N LYS A 192 15.57 2.08 -9.24
CA LYS A 192 14.89 2.20 -7.95
C LYS A 192 14.51 0.82 -7.41
N ARG A 193 15.36 0.22 -6.58
CA ARG A 193 15.18 -1.16 -6.09
C ARG A 193 14.02 -1.36 -5.11
N SER A 194 13.60 -0.31 -4.40
CA SER A 194 12.42 -0.35 -3.53
C SER A 194 11.17 -0.80 -4.29
N LEU A 195 11.08 -0.49 -5.59
CA LEU A 195 9.95 -0.87 -6.43
C LEU A 195 9.76 -2.39 -6.51
N TYR A 196 10.83 -3.20 -6.38
CA TYR A 196 10.67 -4.67 -6.30
C TYR A 196 9.73 -5.07 -5.17
N VAL A 197 9.82 -4.40 -4.01
CA VAL A 197 8.97 -4.69 -2.85
C VAL A 197 7.52 -4.31 -3.13
N GLY A 198 7.27 -3.18 -3.80
CA GLY A 198 5.92 -2.81 -4.25
C GLY A 198 5.31 -3.84 -5.21
N PHE A 199 6.11 -4.37 -6.14
CA PHE A 199 5.69 -5.47 -7.01
C PHE A 199 5.41 -6.77 -6.27
N LEU A 200 6.21 -7.10 -5.24
CA LEU A 200 5.97 -8.28 -4.42
C LEU A 200 4.68 -8.15 -3.60
N HIS A 201 4.32 -6.95 -3.12
CA HIS A 201 3.04 -6.73 -2.44
C HIS A 201 1.84 -6.72 -3.40
N GLY A 202 1.96 -6.08 -4.58
CA GLY A 202 0.83 -5.86 -5.48
C GLY A 202 0.62 -6.95 -6.54
N ALA A 203 1.67 -7.66 -6.96
CA ALA A 203 1.63 -8.52 -8.14
C ALA A 203 2.63 -9.69 -8.11
N ALA A 204 2.92 -10.27 -6.93
CA ALA A 204 3.89 -11.37 -6.79
C ALA A 204 3.69 -12.52 -7.79
N ASP A 205 2.44 -12.88 -8.12
CA ASP A 205 2.08 -13.96 -9.04
C ASP A 205 1.91 -13.53 -10.50
N ASP A 206 2.19 -12.28 -10.79
CA ASP A 206 2.00 -11.70 -12.11
C ASP A 206 3.11 -10.69 -12.44
N LEU A 207 4.34 -11.04 -12.10
CA LEU A 207 5.49 -10.17 -12.34
C LEU A 207 5.82 -10.12 -13.84
N PRO A 208 6.14 -8.94 -14.40
CA PRO A 208 6.45 -8.76 -15.82
C PRO A 208 7.90 -9.19 -16.17
N ILE A 209 8.27 -10.39 -15.74
CA ILE A 209 9.51 -11.06 -16.09
C ILE A 209 9.24 -12.51 -16.46
N ARG A 210 10.08 -13.05 -17.34
CA ARG A 210 10.08 -14.47 -17.65
C ARG A 210 11.23 -15.15 -16.92
N VAL A 211 10.89 -16.19 -16.18
CA VAL A 211 11.84 -17.11 -15.55
C VAL A 211 11.32 -18.52 -15.82
N GLU A 212 12.20 -19.40 -16.28
CA GLU A 212 11.84 -20.80 -16.52
C GLU A 212 11.35 -21.44 -15.22
N ALA A 213 10.38 -22.34 -15.34
CA ALA A 213 9.93 -23.15 -14.22
C ALA A 213 11.10 -23.97 -13.67
N HIS A 214 10.99 -24.37 -12.39
CA HIS A 214 11.97 -25.25 -11.80
C HIS A 214 12.06 -26.55 -12.61
N ARG A 215 13.26 -27.09 -12.79
CA ARG A 215 13.52 -28.31 -13.58
C ARG A 215 12.67 -29.52 -13.18
N GLU A 216 12.25 -29.58 -11.91
CA GLU A 216 11.44 -30.66 -11.35
C GLU A 216 9.92 -30.37 -11.38
N TYR A 217 9.49 -29.18 -11.81
CA TYR A 217 8.10 -28.72 -11.74
C TYR A 217 7.10 -29.73 -12.33
N GLU A 218 7.29 -30.16 -13.58
CA GLU A 218 6.39 -31.11 -14.24
C GLU A 218 6.31 -32.48 -13.54
N THR A 219 7.44 -32.94 -12.99
CA THR A 219 7.51 -34.20 -12.25
C THR A 219 6.76 -34.08 -10.93
N ILE A 220 7.04 -33.03 -10.16
CA ILE A 220 6.44 -32.79 -8.85
C ILE A 220 4.94 -32.53 -8.96
N LYS A 221 4.51 -31.73 -9.95
CA LYS A 221 3.10 -31.47 -10.23
C LYS A 221 2.30 -32.75 -10.47
N LYS A 222 2.87 -33.72 -11.20
CA LYS A 222 2.24 -35.03 -11.44
C LYS A 222 2.14 -35.86 -10.16
N LEU A 223 3.20 -35.89 -9.36
CA LEU A 223 3.22 -36.64 -8.08
C LEU A 223 2.21 -36.06 -7.07
N LEU A 224 2.02 -34.74 -7.09
CA LEU A 224 1.13 -34.05 -6.16
C LEU A 224 -0.31 -33.91 -6.67
N LEU A 225 -0.66 -34.44 -7.85
CA LEU A 225 -1.95 -34.22 -8.49
C LEU A 225 -3.14 -34.53 -7.56
N SER A 226 -3.13 -35.66 -6.86
CA SER A 226 -4.19 -35.99 -5.90
C SER A 226 -4.26 -35.02 -4.72
N LEU A 227 -3.12 -34.48 -4.27
CA LEU A 227 -3.06 -33.54 -3.15
C LEU A 227 -3.47 -32.13 -3.57
N LEU A 228 -3.17 -31.73 -4.81
CA LEU A 228 -3.65 -30.50 -5.43
C LEU A 228 -5.18 -30.50 -5.56
N GLU A 229 -5.77 -31.61 -5.99
CA GLU A 229 -7.24 -31.78 -6.04
C GLU A 229 -7.89 -31.67 -4.65
N LYS A 230 -7.21 -32.19 -3.62
CA LYS A 230 -7.63 -32.06 -2.22
C LYS A 230 -7.34 -30.69 -1.61
N LYS A 231 -6.72 -29.77 -2.36
CA LYS A 231 -6.30 -28.43 -1.89
C LYS A 231 -5.39 -28.48 -0.67
N ASN A 232 -4.47 -29.45 -0.62
CA ASN A 232 -3.44 -29.48 0.42
C ASN A 232 -2.56 -28.20 0.31
N PRO A 233 -2.43 -27.39 1.38
CA PRO A 233 -1.80 -26.08 1.30
C PRO A 233 -0.31 -26.16 0.95
N TYR A 234 0.40 -27.18 1.45
CA TYR A 234 1.81 -27.41 1.14
C TYR A 234 2.01 -27.85 -0.31
N ALA A 235 1.12 -28.71 -0.83
CA ALA A 235 1.16 -29.12 -2.23
C ALA A 235 0.92 -27.93 -3.17
N LEU A 236 -0.08 -27.10 -2.86
CA LEU A 236 -0.40 -25.89 -3.63
C LEU A 236 0.76 -24.90 -3.61
N MET A 237 1.35 -24.64 -2.44
CA MET A 237 2.47 -23.72 -2.33
C MET A 237 3.72 -24.24 -3.05
N LEU A 238 4.01 -25.54 -2.95
CA LEU A 238 5.16 -26.13 -3.64
C LEU A 238 4.98 -26.08 -5.16
N GLU A 239 3.81 -26.44 -5.69
CA GLU A 239 3.52 -26.32 -7.12
C GLU A 239 3.65 -24.86 -7.60
N LYS A 240 3.09 -23.93 -6.83
CA LYS A 240 3.17 -22.49 -7.08
C LYS A 240 4.61 -22.01 -7.19
N VAL A 241 5.45 -22.30 -6.19
CA VAL A 241 6.87 -21.89 -6.12
C VAL A 241 7.68 -22.45 -7.29
N LEU A 242 7.40 -23.68 -7.71
CA LEU A 242 8.14 -24.35 -8.78
C LEU A 242 7.69 -23.90 -10.18
N SER A 243 6.52 -23.28 -10.33
CA SER A 243 6.03 -22.75 -11.60
C SER A 243 6.89 -21.59 -12.15
N GLU A 244 6.73 -21.25 -13.43
CA GLU A 244 7.40 -20.08 -14.04
C GLU A 244 7.14 -18.77 -13.26
N LYS A 245 5.88 -18.58 -12.86
CA LYS A 245 5.45 -17.41 -12.08
C LYS A 245 6.08 -17.40 -10.70
N GLY A 246 6.08 -18.55 -10.01
CA GLY A 246 6.72 -18.67 -8.70
C GLY A 246 8.22 -18.43 -8.76
N GLN A 247 8.92 -18.98 -9.76
CA GLN A 247 10.35 -18.74 -9.96
C GLN A 247 10.66 -17.27 -10.27
N ALA A 248 9.77 -16.57 -10.98
CA ALA A 248 9.84 -15.12 -11.14
C ALA A 248 9.73 -14.38 -9.79
N THR A 249 8.81 -14.80 -8.92
CA THR A 249 8.67 -14.22 -7.58
C THR A 249 9.91 -14.46 -6.72
N ILE A 250 10.40 -15.71 -6.64
CA ILE A 250 11.59 -16.05 -5.83
C ILE A 250 12.81 -15.26 -6.32
N LYS A 251 13.04 -15.18 -7.63
CA LYS A 251 14.11 -14.37 -8.20
C LYS A 251 13.99 -12.89 -7.82
N THR A 252 12.78 -12.37 -7.79
CA THR A 252 12.50 -10.97 -7.42
C THR A 252 12.77 -10.72 -5.94
N MET A 253 12.39 -11.65 -5.07
CA MET A 253 12.74 -11.59 -3.64
C MET A 253 14.26 -11.55 -3.46
N GLU A 254 15.01 -12.42 -4.14
CA GLU A 254 16.48 -12.40 -4.11
C GLU A 254 17.06 -11.05 -4.57
N ASP A 255 16.55 -10.51 -5.68
CA ASP A 255 17.02 -9.23 -6.23
C ASP A 255 16.71 -8.03 -5.31
N ALA A 256 15.61 -8.10 -4.55
CA ALA A 256 15.25 -7.13 -3.53
C ALA A 256 16.21 -7.21 -2.32
N PHE A 257 16.52 -8.41 -1.82
CA PHE A 257 17.43 -8.61 -0.67
C PHE A 257 18.89 -8.21 -0.97
N LYS A 258 19.34 -8.22 -2.23
CA LYS A 258 20.72 -7.85 -2.58
C LYS A 258 21.11 -6.46 -2.11
N LYS A 259 20.21 -5.47 -2.24
CA LYS A 259 20.51 -4.06 -1.94
C LYS A 259 19.26 -3.29 -1.44
N PRO A 260 18.67 -3.64 -0.29
CA PRO A 260 17.66 -2.80 0.34
C PRO A 260 18.26 -1.42 0.68
N GLY A 261 17.44 -0.38 0.52
CA GLY A 261 17.87 1.01 0.62
C GLY A 261 17.93 1.54 2.06
N ASN A 262 16.90 1.26 2.85
CA ASN A 262 16.77 1.68 4.26
C ASN A 262 16.06 0.58 5.09
N GLN A 263 15.78 0.88 6.37
CA GLN A 263 15.21 -0.08 7.32
C GLN A 263 13.77 -0.44 6.96
N ASP A 264 12.96 0.54 6.57
CA ASP A 264 11.54 0.30 6.26
C ASP A 264 11.38 -0.57 5.02
N VAL A 265 12.25 -0.43 4.00
CA VAL A 265 12.29 -1.34 2.85
C VAL A 265 12.57 -2.77 3.28
N VAL A 266 13.45 -2.98 4.28
CA VAL A 266 13.72 -4.33 4.81
C VAL A 266 12.49 -4.88 5.53
N VAL A 267 11.84 -4.08 6.37
CA VAL A 267 10.62 -4.47 7.08
C VAL A 267 9.51 -4.85 6.10
N SER A 268 9.28 -4.00 5.09
CA SER A 268 8.28 -4.23 4.06
C SER A 268 8.60 -5.45 3.21
N LEU A 269 9.88 -5.69 2.89
CA LEU A 269 10.32 -6.88 2.16
C LEU A 269 10.10 -8.17 2.97
N LEU A 270 10.42 -8.18 4.27
CA LEU A 270 10.15 -9.33 5.13
C LEU A 270 8.65 -9.66 5.16
N ALA A 271 7.80 -8.63 5.27
CA ALA A 271 6.35 -8.78 5.24
C ALA A 271 5.84 -9.29 3.88
N ALA A 272 6.40 -8.80 2.76
CA ALA A 272 6.02 -9.27 1.42
C ALA A 272 6.35 -10.76 1.23
N VAL A 273 7.51 -11.20 1.73
CA VAL A 273 7.94 -12.60 1.63
C VAL A 273 7.06 -13.49 2.48
N SER A 274 6.86 -13.18 3.77
CA SER A 274 5.99 -14.01 4.62
C SER A 274 4.55 -14.04 4.13
N LYS A 275 4.03 -12.92 3.63
CA LYS A 275 2.70 -12.86 3.01
C LYS A 275 2.56 -13.81 1.81
N TYR A 276 3.59 -13.94 0.99
CA TYR A 276 3.58 -14.84 -0.16
C TYR A 276 3.44 -16.32 0.25
N PHE A 277 3.98 -16.70 1.42
CA PHE A 277 3.94 -18.07 1.96
C PHE A 277 2.90 -18.26 3.09
N GLU A 278 2.03 -17.27 3.36
CA GLU A 278 1.16 -17.24 4.54
C GLU A 278 0.24 -18.47 4.68
N SER A 279 -0.15 -19.11 3.57
CA SER A 279 -1.04 -20.28 3.58
C SER A 279 -0.45 -21.53 4.25
N ILE A 280 0.85 -21.55 4.50
CA ILE A 280 1.57 -22.66 5.14
C ILE A 280 2.27 -22.22 6.44
N ALA A 281 1.99 -21.01 6.92
CA ALA A 281 2.63 -20.46 8.10
C ALA A 281 2.29 -21.31 9.34
N PRO A 282 3.28 -21.87 10.04
CA PRO A 282 3.04 -22.68 11.21
C PRO A 282 2.59 -21.81 12.39
N GLN A 283 1.73 -22.37 13.25
CA GLN A 283 1.30 -21.68 14.46
C GLN A 283 2.31 -21.89 15.60
N GLY A 284 2.62 -20.81 16.32
CA GLY A 284 3.40 -20.88 17.55
C GLY A 284 4.92 -21.01 17.37
N PHE A 285 5.43 -20.80 16.16
CA PHE A 285 6.87 -20.66 15.93
C PHE A 285 7.42 -19.44 16.67
N THR A 286 8.71 -19.50 16.99
CA THR A 286 9.43 -18.38 17.57
C THR A 286 9.52 -17.24 16.57
N GLU A 287 9.13 -16.05 17.01
CA GLU A 287 9.22 -14.86 16.17
C GLU A 287 10.41 -14.01 16.60
N GLY A 288 11.39 -13.83 15.70
CA GLY A 288 12.46 -12.85 15.90
C GLY A 288 13.88 -13.41 16.06
N ASP A 289 14.06 -14.71 15.88
CA ASP A 289 15.38 -15.32 15.72
C ASP A 289 15.37 -16.25 14.51
N ILE A 290 16.22 -15.96 13.52
CA ILE A 290 16.25 -16.71 12.27
C ILE A 290 16.82 -18.12 12.48
N GLU A 291 17.75 -18.30 13.43
CA GLU A 291 18.36 -19.60 13.71
C GLU A 291 17.33 -20.51 14.39
N MET A 292 16.58 -19.99 15.38
CA MET A 292 15.48 -20.76 16.00
C MET A 292 14.39 -21.13 15.00
N ILE A 293 14.01 -20.22 14.08
CA ILE A 293 13.02 -20.53 13.03
C ILE A 293 13.53 -21.67 12.13
N CYS A 294 14.82 -21.67 11.78
CA CYS A 294 15.42 -22.76 11.00
C CYS A 294 15.35 -24.10 11.75
N GLU A 295 15.73 -24.14 13.03
CA GLU A 295 15.67 -25.34 13.87
C GLU A 295 14.23 -25.88 14.05
N GLU A 296 13.28 -24.97 14.30
CA GLU A 296 11.86 -25.30 14.42
C GLU A 296 11.30 -25.84 13.09
N ALA A 297 11.68 -25.24 11.96
CA ALA A 297 11.23 -25.69 10.64
C ALA A 297 11.78 -27.07 10.27
N GLU A 298 13.04 -27.37 10.59
CA GLU A 298 13.63 -28.70 10.41
C GLU A 298 12.87 -29.74 11.23
N THR A 299 12.58 -29.43 12.49
CA THR A 299 11.81 -30.32 13.39
C THR A 299 10.38 -30.51 12.88
N PHE A 300 9.73 -29.43 12.45
CA PHE A 300 8.35 -29.44 11.95
C PHE A 300 8.20 -30.30 10.69
N CYS A 301 9.15 -30.15 9.74
CA CYS A 301 9.24 -31.01 8.55
C CYS A 301 9.53 -32.48 8.89
N GLY A 302 10.09 -32.74 10.08
CA GLY A 302 10.36 -34.08 10.60
C GLY A 302 9.14 -34.86 11.11
N GLY A 303 7.95 -34.25 11.22
CA GLY A 303 6.73 -35.01 11.50
C GLY A 303 5.66 -34.38 12.38
N SER A 304 5.55 -33.05 12.45
CA SER A 304 4.53 -32.41 13.30
C SER A 304 3.18 -32.19 12.61
N ASP A 305 3.16 -32.00 11.28
CA ASP A 305 1.94 -31.67 10.52
C ASP A 305 1.52 -32.78 9.56
N ASP A 306 0.26 -33.18 9.60
CA ASP A 306 -0.25 -34.30 8.82
C ASP A 306 -0.41 -33.97 7.33
N GLN A 307 -0.77 -32.73 6.97
CA GLN A 307 -0.85 -32.30 5.57
C GLN A 307 0.54 -32.22 4.94
N LEU A 308 1.54 -31.76 5.69
CA LEU A 308 2.93 -31.77 5.26
C LEU A 308 3.46 -33.21 5.10
N LYS A 309 3.14 -34.12 6.03
CA LYS A 309 3.50 -35.54 5.91
C LYS A 309 2.92 -36.19 4.66
N GLU A 310 1.69 -35.87 4.28
CA GLU A 310 1.09 -36.38 3.03
C GLU A 310 1.93 -35.97 1.82
N VAL A 311 2.36 -34.70 1.77
CA VAL A 311 3.23 -34.20 0.69
C VAL A 311 4.58 -34.90 0.71
N ILE A 312 5.24 -34.98 1.88
CA ILE A 312 6.51 -35.69 2.03
C ILE A 312 6.38 -37.15 1.57
N SER A 313 5.29 -37.81 1.94
CA SER A 313 5.02 -39.20 1.56
C SER A 313 4.82 -39.36 0.06
N ALA A 314 4.07 -38.45 -0.58
CA ALA A 314 3.86 -38.44 -2.03
C ALA A 314 5.15 -38.17 -2.81
N LEU A 315 6.12 -37.48 -2.20
CA LEU A 315 7.43 -37.19 -2.78
C LEU A 315 8.49 -38.28 -2.49
N ASN A 316 8.17 -39.31 -1.69
CA ASN A 316 9.13 -40.35 -1.34
C ASN A 316 9.70 -41.02 -2.59
N GLY A 317 11.02 -40.87 -2.80
CA GLY A 317 11.76 -41.39 -3.96
C GLY A 317 12.03 -40.38 -5.08
N ALA A 318 11.39 -39.21 -5.07
CA ALA A 318 11.71 -38.09 -5.95
C ALA A 318 12.61 -37.09 -5.18
N SER A 319 13.87 -36.99 -5.59
CA SER A 319 14.89 -36.01 -5.17
C SER A 319 14.84 -35.56 -3.72
N GLY A 320 15.77 -36.04 -2.87
CA GLY A 320 15.93 -35.60 -1.47
C GLY A 320 16.10 -34.08 -1.25
N ASN A 321 16.18 -33.29 -2.31
CA ASN A 321 16.14 -31.84 -2.28
C ASN A 321 14.74 -31.25 -2.01
N MET A 322 13.63 -31.93 -2.35
CA MET A 322 12.29 -31.35 -2.21
C MET A 322 11.81 -31.21 -0.76
N GLN A 323 12.30 -32.07 0.14
CA GLN A 323 12.10 -31.87 1.58
C GLN A 323 12.76 -30.58 2.07
N LYS A 324 13.93 -30.22 1.51
CA LYS A 324 14.58 -28.94 1.81
C LYS A 324 13.78 -27.77 1.29
N SER A 325 13.15 -27.88 0.12
CA SER A 325 12.27 -26.84 -0.41
C SER A 325 11.06 -26.60 0.51
N LEU A 326 10.46 -27.66 1.07
CA LEU A 326 9.37 -27.53 2.05
C LEU A 326 9.84 -26.83 3.34
N GLY A 327 11.04 -27.15 3.84
CA GLY A 327 11.66 -26.45 4.96
C GLY A 327 11.90 -24.97 4.66
N ALA A 328 12.50 -24.67 3.50
CA ALA A 328 12.76 -23.31 3.06
C ALA A 328 11.46 -22.48 2.95
N MET A 329 10.41 -23.04 2.35
CA MET A 329 9.09 -22.42 2.29
C MET A 329 8.51 -22.12 3.68
N THR A 330 8.67 -23.05 4.63
CA THR A 330 8.20 -22.89 6.01
C THR A 330 8.97 -21.77 6.72
N ILE A 331 10.30 -21.72 6.60
CA ILE A 331 11.12 -20.64 7.17
C ILE A 331 10.71 -19.28 6.60
N LEU A 332 10.54 -19.18 5.28
CA LEU A 332 10.16 -17.94 4.60
C LEU A 332 8.75 -17.46 5.00
N SER A 333 7.85 -18.36 5.39
CA SER A 333 6.52 -18.02 5.91
C SER A 333 6.55 -17.35 7.29
N CYS A 334 7.62 -17.56 8.06
CA CYS A 334 7.77 -17.05 9.44
C CYS A 334 8.49 -15.69 9.52
N LEU A 335 8.87 -15.10 8.38
CA LEU A 335 9.60 -13.83 8.39
C LEU A 335 8.76 -12.69 8.96
N SER A 336 9.35 -11.94 9.87
CA SER A 336 8.69 -10.80 10.51
C SER A 336 9.67 -9.70 10.88
N VAL A 337 9.14 -8.50 11.13
CA VAL A 337 9.90 -7.34 11.61
C VAL A 337 10.71 -7.64 12.87
N LYS A 338 10.28 -8.60 13.69
CA LYS A 338 10.97 -8.99 14.93
C LYS A 338 12.39 -9.50 14.67
N LEU A 339 12.68 -10.04 13.49
CA LEU A 339 14.03 -10.51 13.13
C LEU A 339 15.06 -9.39 13.07
N VAL A 340 14.64 -8.19 12.68
CA VAL A 340 15.53 -7.04 12.49
C VAL A 340 15.44 -6.03 13.64
N ASN A 341 14.40 -6.08 14.46
CA ASN A 341 14.22 -5.22 15.63
C ASN A 341 15.45 -5.16 16.56
N PRO A 342 16.11 -6.28 16.92
CA PRO A 342 17.32 -6.22 17.78
C PRO A 342 18.47 -5.42 17.16
N VAL A 343 18.55 -5.38 15.83
CA VAL A 343 19.55 -4.63 15.08
C VAL A 343 19.14 -3.16 14.94
N PHE A 344 17.91 -2.91 14.48
CA PHE A 344 17.38 -1.57 14.19
C PHE A 344 17.13 -0.75 15.44
N ALA A 345 16.78 -1.37 16.58
CA ALA A 345 16.70 -0.66 17.86
C ALA A 345 18.04 -0.05 18.32
N ARG A 346 19.17 -0.46 17.72
CA ARG A 346 20.53 -0.02 18.09
C ARG A 346 21.19 0.85 17.01
N THR A 347 20.51 1.13 15.90
CA THR A 347 21.11 1.87 14.79
C THR A 347 20.06 2.46 13.86
N ASP A 348 20.32 3.65 13.37
CA ASP A 348 19.60 4.34 12.29
C ASP A 348 20.32 4.22 10.94
N ALA A 349 21.30 3.30 10.85
CA ALA A 349 22.12 3.15 9.66
C ALA A 349 21.27 2.77 8.45
N ILE A 350 21.64 3.33 7.29
CA ILE A 350 21.06 3.03 5.98
C ILE A 350 22.13 2.50 5.02
N GLY A 351 21.70 2.01 3.85
CA GLY A 351 22.61 1.60 2.79
C GLY A 351 23.59 0.50 3.20
N THR A 352 24.88 0.66 2.87
CA THR A 352 25.89 -0.40 3.04
C THR A 352 26.13 -0.78 4.50
N VAL A 353 26.11 0.19 5.42
CA VAL A 353 26.35 -0.09 6.85
C VAL A 353 25.19 -0.91 7.44
N MET A 354 23.95 -0.53 7.12
CA MET A 354 22.76 -1.29 7.48
C MET A 354 22.84 -2.72 6.99
N ARG A 355 23.14 -2.92 5.69
CA ARG A 355 23.24 -4.24 5.07
C ARG A 355 24.26 -5.14 5.75
N LYS A 356 25.41 -4.59 6.17
CA LYS A 356 26.40 -5.36 6.94
C LYS A 356 25.87 -5.80 8.31
N LYS A 357 25.06 -4.97 8.97
CA LYS A 357 24.51 -5.27 10.30
C LYS A 357 23.39 -6.30 10.27
N ILE A 358 22.55 -6.29 9.22
CA ILE A 358 21.44 -7.25 9.07
C ILE A 358 21.86 -8.56 8.36
N LYS A 359 23.12 -8.67 7.95
CA LYS A 359 23.66 -9.86 7.28
C LYS A 359 23.34 -11.19 8.00
N PRO A 360 23.43 -11.29 9.34
CA PRO A 360 23.06 -12.50 10.07
C PRO A 360 21.60 -12.93 9.88
N VAL A 361 20.71 -11.98 9.55
CA VAL A 361 19.30 -12.25 9.25
C VAL A 361 19.09 -12.50 7.76
N THR A 362 19.70 -11.68 6.90
CA THR A 362 19.43 -11.76 5.45
C THR A 362 20.12 -12.93 4.76
N ASP A 363 21.30 -13.37 5.23
CA ASP A 363 22.03 -14.47 4.61
C ASP A 363 21.24 -15.79 4.70
N PRO A 364 20.74 -16.23 5.88
CA PRO A 364 19.90 -17.42 5.97
C PRO A 364 18.65 -17.35 5.08
N ILE A 365 18.04 -16.17 4.96
CA ILE A 365 16.87 -15.96 4.08
C ILE A 365 17.25 -16.16 2.61
N ILE A 366 18.39 -15.60 2.17
CA ILE A 366 18.89 -15.75 0.80
C ILE A 366 19.23 -17.21 0.51
N GLU A 367 19.79 -17.94 1.48
CA GLU A 367 20.03 -19.38 1.36
C GLU A 367 18.72 -20.17 1.13
N GLN A 368 17.65 -19.83 1.86
CA GLN A 368 16.33 -20.45 1.63
C GLN A 368 15.79 -20.15 0.23
N LEU A 369 15.92 -18.91 -0.24
CA LEU A 369 15.51 -18.55 -1.61
C LEU A 369 16.30 -19.34 -2.66
N HIS A 370 17.60 -19.54 -2.45
CA HIS A 370 18.44 -20.35 -3.34
C HIS A 370 18.02 -21.82 -3.38
N ILE A 371 17.61 -22.40 -2.24
CA ILE A 371 17.06 -23.77 -2.18
C ILE A 371 15.77 -23.89 -3.02
N LEU A 372 14.99 -22.82 -3.16
CA LEU A 372 13.77 -22.84 -3.98
C LEU A 372 14.03 -22.64 -5.49
N ARG A 373 15.24 -22.22 -5.87
CA ARG A 373 15.62 -21.98 -7.27
C ARG A 373 16.44 -23.09 -7.92
N HIS A 374 17.12 -23.92 -7.12
CA HIS A 374 18.15 -24.86 -7.57
C HIS A 374 17.96 -26.24 -6.97
#